data_AF-A0A9N9P0Q2-F1
#
_entry.id   AF-A0A9N9P0Q2-F1
#
_cell.length_a   1.000
_cell.length_b   1.000
_cell.length_c   1.000
_cell.angle_alpha   90.00
_cell.angle_beta   90.00
_cell.angle_gamma   90.00
#
_symmetry.space_group_name_H-M   'P 1'
#
loop_
_entity.id
_entity.type
_entity.pdbx_description
1 polymer ?
#
loop_
_entity_poly.entity_id
_entity_poly.type
_entity_poly.pdbx_seq_one_letter_code
_entity_poly.pdbx_strand_id
1 'polypeptide(L)'
;SDVKFNPVFFAYALITGNDVVLYIEEIKLSKEVKDHLGPDVKYRPYNAIFDDLQKLSETLKNEGQKLLISTRTSYALAKAAGEDNVEETRSPLAEAKAIKNEVELEGMRQCHLRDAAAVINYFAWLEEQLAEGKVFDEIDGSNRLEQFRAEQRDFVGLSFDTISASGPNGAIIHYKPEPETCA
;
A
#
# COMPACT_ATOMS: atom_id res chain seq x y z
N SER A 1 -1.71 -5.91 8.03
CA SER A 1 -1.60 -5.45 6.63
C SER A 1 -1.70 -6.67 5.74
N ASP A 2 -2.36 -6.57 4.59
CA ASP A 2 -2.59 -7.72 3.72
C ASP A 2 -1.51 -7.89 2.65
N VAL A 3 -0.78 -6.83 2.33
CA VAL A 3 0.27 -6.83 1.31
C VAL A 3 1.59 -6.49 1.96
N LYS A 4 2.61 -7.33 1.74
CA LYS A 4 3.97 -7.08 2.24
C LYS A 4 4.44 -5.70 1.77
N PHE A 5 5.07 -4.95 2.67
CA PHE A 5 5.62 -3.61 2.42
C PHE A 5 4.65 -2.48 2.07
N ASN A 6 3.35 -2.78 2.09
CA ASN A 6 2.32 -1.81 1.75
C ASN A 6 1.30 -1.83 2.88
N PRO A 7 1.10 -0.73 3.63
CA PRO A 7 0.13 -0.67 4.73
C PRO A 7 -1.30 -0.55 4.18
N VAL A 8 -1.76 -1.58 3.47
CA VAL A 8 -3.06 -1.65 2.80
C VAL A 8 -3.80 -2.94 3.17
N PHE A 9 -5.10 -2.95 2.92
CA PHE A 9 -5.97 -4.10 3.12
C PHE A 9 -6.88 -4.32 1.91
N PHE A 10 -7.29 -5.57 1.69
CA PHE A 10 -8.24 -5.94 0.66
C PHE A 10 -9.63 -5.44 1.04
N ALA A 11 -10.15 -4.53 0.23
CA ALA A 11 -11.50 -4.04 0.31
C ALA A 11 -11.97 -3.50 -1.05
N TYR A 12 -13.28 -3.36 -1.20
CA TYR A 12 -13.89 -2.56 -2.24
C TYR A 12 -14.82 -1.50 -1.62
N ALA A 13 -15.02 -0.40 -2.33
CA ALA A 13 -16.03 0.58 -1.97
C ALA A 13 -16.96 0.82 -3.18
N LEU A 14 -18.26 0.74 -2.95
CA LEU A 14 -19.28 1.16 -3.90
C LEU A 14 -19.90 2.46 -3.38
N ILE A 15 -19.81 3.52 -4.18
CA ILE A 15 -20.30 4.85 -3.82
C ILE A 15 -21.34 5.25 -4.86
N THR A 16 -22.54 5.56 -4.40
CA THR A 16 -23.62 6.13 -5.20
C THR A 16 -23.92 7.55 -4.72
N GLY A 17 -24.87 8.24 -5.34
CA GLY A 17 -25.30 9.56 -4.87
C GLY A 17 -25.85 9.58 -3.44
N ASN A 18 -26.28 8.42 -2.90
CA ASN A 18 -26.96 8.33 -1.61
C ASN A 18 -26.28 7.37 -0.61
N ASP A 19 -25.44 6.45 -1.09
CA ASP A 19 -24.92 5.35 -0.27
C ASP A 19 -23.42 5.15 -0.43
N VAL A 20 -22.78 4.78 0.68
CA VAL A 20 -21.39 4.29 0.71
C VAL A 20 -21.38 2.89 1.32
N VAL A 21 -20.91 1.91 0.55
CA VAL A 21 -20.80 0.52 1.00
C VAL A 21 -19.35 0.07 0.93
N LEU A 22 -18.78 -0.30 2.07
CA LEU A 22 -17.45 -0.87 2.22
C LEU A 22 -17.53 -2.40 2.29
N TYR A 23 -16.92 -3.08 1.33
CA TYR A 23 -16.81 -4.53 1.26
C TYR A 23 -15.46 -4.97 1.81
N ILE A 24 -15.47 -5.60 2.99
CA ILE A 24 -14.26 -5.93 3.75
C ILE A 24 -14.49 -7.15 4.64
N GLU A 25 -13.42 -7.84 5.02
CA GLU A 25 -13.49 -8.89 6.03
C GLU A 25 -13.79 -8.31 7.42
N GLU A 26 -14.78 -8.87 8.11
CA GLU A 26 -15.26 -8.35 9.40
C GLU A 26 -14.17 -8.31 10.47
N ILE A 27 -13.20 -9.23 10.44
CA ILE A 27 -12.06 -9.27 11.36
C ILE A 27 -11.20 -7.99 11.32
N LYS A 28 -11.29 -7.20 10.22
CA LYS A 28 -10.57 -5.92 10.06
C LYS A 28 -11.35 -4.72 10.59
N LEU A 29 -12.60 -4.90 10.99
CA LEU A 29 -13.49 -3.83 11.43
C LEU A 29 -13.58 -3.77 12.96
N SER A 30 -12.58 -3.15 13.59
CA SER A 30 -12.63 -2.85 15.02
C SER A 30 -13.73 -1.82 15.34
N LYS A 31 -14.06 -1.68 16.63
CA LYS A 31 -15.02 -0.68 17.08
C LYS A 31 -14.55 0.73 16.73
N GLU A 32 -13.26 1.01 16.94
CA GLU A 32 -12.63 2.31 16.65
C GLU A 32 -12.72 2.66 15.17
N VAL A 33 -12.56 1.67 14.28
CA VAL A 33 -12.72 1.88 12.83
C VAL A 33 -14.17 2.23 12.48
N LYS A 34 -15.14 1.51 13.05
CA LYS A 34 -16.57 1.78 12.82
C LYS A 34 -16.97 3.16 13.36
N ASP A 35 -16.50 3.50 14.56
CA ASP A 35 -16.74 4.80 15.19
C ASP A 35 -16.13 5.95 14.37
N HIS A 36 -14.93 5.76 13.81
CA HIS A 36 -14.27 6.75 12.94
C HIS A 36 -15.01 6.98 11.61
N LEU A 37 -15.45 5.90 10.96
CA LEU A 37 -16.15 5.97 9.67
C LEU A 37 -17.58 6.49 9.78
N GLY A 38 -18.20 6.34 10.94
CA GLY A 38 -19.53 6.86 11.22
C GLY A 38 -20.67 6.00 10.64
N PRO A 39 -21.93 6.42 10.89
CA PRO A 39 -23.10 5.61 10.59
C PRO A 39 -23.47 5.55 9.10
N ASP A 40 -22.94 6.45 8.27
CA ASP A 40 -23.27 6.53 6.84
C ASP A 40 -22.59 5.43 6.01
N VAL A 41 -21.52 4.83 6.54
CA VAL A 41 -20.81 3.74 5.88
C VAL A 41 -21.45 2.40 6.22
N LYS A 42 -22.00 1.73 5.20
CA LYS A 42 -22.51 0.37 5.32
C LYS A 42 -21.37 -0.63 5.11
N TYR A 43 -21.38 -1.73 5.86
CA TYR A 43 -20.36 -2.77 5.75
C TYR A 43 -20.96 -4.05 5.19
N ARG A 44 -20.24 -4.70 4.28
CA ARG A 44 -20.61 -6.01 3.73
C ARG A 44 -19.38 -6.92 3.61
N PRO A 45 -19.56 -8.25 3.59
CA PRO A 45 -18.45 -9.17 3.36
C PRO A 45 -17.73 -8.86 2.04
N TYR A 46 -16.41 -9.02 2.01
CA TYR A 46 -15.55 -8.71 0.85
C TYR A 46 -16.10 -9.25 -0.49
N ASN A 47 -16.57 -10.50 -0.52
CA ASN A 47 -17.07 -11.14 -1.74
C ASN A 47 -18.51 -10.73 -2.12
N ALA A 48 -19.24 -10.05 -1.25
CA ALA A 48 -20.64 -9.66 -1.51
C ALA A 48 -20.76 -8.57 -2.61
N ILE A 49 -19.65 -7.95 -3.01
CA ILE A 49 -19.64 -6.95 -4.08
C ILE A 49 -20.15 -7.51 -5.41
N PHE A 50 -19.83 -8.76 -5.74
CA PHE A 50 -20.23 -9.34 -7.02
C PHE A 50 -21.75 -9.48 -7.12
N ASP A 51 -22.40 -9.97 -6.07
CA ASP A 51 -23.86 -10.10 -6.02
C ASP A 51 -24.56 -8.74 -6.05
N ASP A 52 -23.99 -7.75 -5.35
CA ASP A 52 -24.56 -6.40 -5.33
C ASP A 52 -24.38 -5.68 -6.66
N LEU A 53 -23.25 -5.84 -7.35
CA LEU A 53 -23.03 -5.31 -8.69
C LEU A 53 -23.98 -5.94 -9.71
N GLN A 54 -24.25 -7.24 -9.61
CA GLN A 54 -25.23 -7.92 -10.46
C GLN A 54 -26.64 -7.35 -10.27
N LYS A 55 -27.06 -7.12 -9.02
CA LYS A 55 -28.35 -6.48 -8.73
C LYS A 55 -28.40 -5.04 -9.22
N LEU A 56 -27.30 -4.29 -9.06
CA LEU A 56 -27.19 -2.91 -9.51
C LEU A 56 -27.21 -2.79 -11.04
N SER A 57 -26.73 -3.80 -11.76
CA SER A 57 -26.68 -3.86 -13.23
C SER A 57 -28.04 -3.57 -13.88
N GLU A 58 -29.12 -4.15 -13.34
CA GLU A 58 -30.48 -3.92 -13.86
C GLU A 58 -30.93 -2.47 -13.64
N THR A 59 -30.67 -1.91 -12.46
CA THR A 59 -30.98 -0.52 -12.15
C THR A 59 -30.23 0.45 -13.04
N LEU A 60 -28.91 0.27 -13.21
CA LEU A 60 -28.08 1.11 -14.07
C LEU A 60 -28.60 1.13 -15.51
N LYS A 61 -28.96 -0.05 -16.03
CA LYS A 61 -29.53 -0.19 -17.38
C LYS A 61 -30.87 0.51 -17.52
N ASN A 62 -31.76 0.35 -16.55
CA ASN A 62 -33.10 0.95 -16.58
C ASN A 62 -33.06 2.48 -16.45
N GLU A 63 -32.13 3.01 -15.66
CA GLU A 63 -31.97 4.45 -15.44
C GLU A 63 -31.04 5.12 -16.47
N GLY A 64 -30.40 4.35 -17.35
CA GLY A 64 -29.44 4.87 -18.32
C GLY A 64 -28.18 5.46 -17.68
N GLN A 65 -27.80 4.96 -16.50
CA GLN A 65 -26.64 5.42 -15.74
C GLN A 65 -25.44 4.47 -15.93
N LYS A 66 -24.24 5.00 -15.69
CA LYS A 66 -22.99 4.26 -15.76
C LYS A 66 -22.27 4.28 -14.43
N LEU A 67 -21.68 3.14 -14.05
CA LEU A 67 -20.75 3.08 -12.94
C LEU A 67 -19.34 3.46 -13.41
N LEU A 68 -18.76 4.47 -12.78
CA LEU A 68 -17.38 4.86 -13.05
C LEU A 68 -16.43 3.82 -12.46
N ILE A 69 -15.56 3.25 -13.30
CA ILE A 69 -14.54 2.29 -12.90
C ILE A 69 -13.15 2.81 -13.29
N SER A 70 -12.13 2.38 -12.55
CA SER A 70 -10.74 2.73 -12.87
C SER A 70 -10.21 1.88 -14.02
N THR A 71 -9.16 2.37 -14.69
CA THR A 71 -8.38 1.61 -15.70
C THR A 71 -7.64 0.38 -15.15
N ARG A 72 -7.74 0.12 -13.84
CA ARG A 72 -7.15 -1.03 -13.14
C ARG A 72 -8.22 -1.95 -12.56
N THR A 73 -9.50 -1.66 -12.76
CA THR A 73 -10.60 -2.50 -12.28
C THR A 73 -10.52 -3.88 -12.93
N SER A 74 -10.70 -4.94 -12.13
CA SER A 74 -10.65 -6.30 -12.65
C SER A 74 -11.81 -6.58 -13.60
N TYR A 75 -11.56 -7.40 -14.62
CA TYR A 75 -12.60 -7.80 -15.58
C TYR A 75 -13.82 -8.45 -14.90
N ALA A 76 -13.61 -9.19 -13.81
CA ALA A 76 -14.69 -9.82 -13.06
C ALA A 76 -15.68 -8.80 -12.47
N LEU A 77 -15.19 -7.65 -11.99
CA LEU A 77 -16.05 -6.58 -11.47
C LEU A 77 -16.81 -5.88 -12.59
N ALA A 78 -16.13 -5.55 -13.70
CA ALA A 78 -16.77 -4.95 -14.87
C ALA A 78 -17.89 -5.85 -15.42
N LYS A 79 -17.61 -7.16 -15.54
CA LYS A 79 -18.59 -8.15 -15.96
C LYS A 79 -19.77 -8.27 -14.98
N ALA A 80 -19.51 -8.26 -13.67
CA ALA A 80 -20.57 -8.32 -12.66
C ALA A 80 -21.49 -7.10 -12.69
N ALA A 81 -20.95 -5.90 -12.97
CA ALA A 81 -21.74 -4.68 -13.15
C ALA A 81 -22.51 -4.65 -14.50
N GLY A 82 -22.10 -5.48 -15.45
CA GLY A 82 -22.51 -5.41 -16.85
C GLY A 82 -21.57 -4.49 -17.63
N GLU A 83 -20.91 -5.02 -18.65
CA GLU A 83 -19.89 -4.29 -19.43
C GLU A 83 -20.46 -3.03 -20.10
N ASP A 84 -21.72 -3.10 -20.54
CA ASP A 84 -22.46 -1.96 -21.09
C ASP A 84 -22.95 -0.97 -20.01
N ASN A 85 -22.74 -1.23 -18.72
CA ASN A 85 -23.15 -0.37 -17.61
C ASN A 85 -21.97 0.32 -16.91
N VAL A 86 -20.74 0.07 -17.35
CA VAL A 86 -19.55 0.74 -16.80
C VAL A 86 -19.02 1.80 -17.75
N GLU A 87 -18.31 2.75 -17.20
CA GLU A 87 -17.50 3.73 -17.92
C GLU A 87 -16.11 3.74 -17.28
N GLU A 88 -15.10 3.39 -18.07
CA GLU A 88 -13.72 3.42 -17.62
C GLU A 88 -13.21 4.86 -17.65
N THR A 89 -12.74 5.33 -16.50
CA THR A 89 -12.21 6.68 -16.34
C THR A 89 -10.97 6.70 -15.45
N ARG A 90 -10.22 7.80 -15.49
CA ARG A 90 -9.13 8.01 -14.55
C ARG A 90 -9.73 8.21 -13.16
N SER A 91 -9.22 7.47 -12.18
CA SER A 91 -9.75 7.55 -10.82
C SER A 91 -9.54 8.96 -10.25
N PRO A 92 -10.62 9.68 -9.85
CA PRO A 92 -10.48 11.00 -9.21
C PRO A 92 -9.71 10.91 -7.89
N LEU A 93 -9.76 9.76 -7.21
CA LEU A 93 -8.97 9.51 -5.99
C LEU A 93 -7.47 9.43 -6.28
N ALA A 94 -7.09 8.84 -7.43
CA ALA A 94 -5.69 8.78 -7.82
C ALA A 94 -5.12 10.16 -8.14
N GLU A 95 -5.93 11.05 -8.74
CA GLU A 95 -5.57 12.43 -9.00
C GLU A 95 -5.51 13.25 -7.71
N ALA A 96 -6.54 13.17 -6.88
CA ALA A 96 -6.62 13.89 -5.62
C ALA A 96 -5.43 13.56 -4.70
N LYS A 97 -5.11 12.27 -4.52
CA LYS A 97 -3.98 11.85 -3.68
C LYS A 97 -2.61 12.06 -4.32
N ALA A 98 -2.54 12.43 -5.61
CA ALA A 98 -1.26 12.73 -6.25
C ALA A 98 -0.67 14.05 -5.71
N ILE A 99 -1.53 15.03 -5.42
CA ILE A 99 -1.18 16.35 -4.88
C ILE A 99 -1.39 16.31 -3.36
N LYS A 100 -0.29 16.37 -2.61
CA LYS A 100 -0.33 16.28 -1.14
C LYS A 100 -0.71 17.62 -0.55
N ASN A 101 -1.52 17.61 0.50
CA ASN A 101 -1.78 18.81 1.29
C ASN A 101 -0.58 19.13 2.21
N GLU A 102 -0.60 20.30 2.84
CA GLU A 102 0.51 20.76 3.69
C GLU A 102 0.80 19.84 4.89
N VAL A 103 -0.24 19.20 5.45
CA VAL A 103 -0.07 18.27 6.58
C VAL A 103 0.61 16.98 6.12
N GLU A 104 0.22 16.44 4.96
CA GLU A 104 0.86 15.27 4.36
C GLU A 104 2.32 15.55 3.96
N LEU A 105 2.57 16.73 3.37
CA LEU A 105 3.92 17.17 3.01
C LEU A 105 4.80 17.29 4.25
N GLU A 106 4.29 17.87 5.33
CA GLU A 106 5.02 17.97 6.58
C GLU A 106 5.29 16.60 7.20
N GLY A 107 4.31 15.71 7.20
CA GLY A 107 4.49 14.31 7.60
C GLY A 107 5.62 13.62 6.83
N MET A 108 5.69 13.83 5.51
CA MET A 108 6.77 13.32 4.66
C MET A 108 8.14 13.91 5.02
N ARG A 109 8.24 15.23 5.25
CA ARG A 109 9.50 15.87 5.66
C ARG A 109 10.02 15.30 6.97
N GLN A 110 9.14 15.19 7.97
CA GLN A 110 9.49 14.61 9.26
C GLN A 110 9.90 13.14 9.13
N CYS A 111 9.21 12.35 8.30
CA CYS A 111 9.57 10.97 8.00
C CYS A 111 10.98 10.86 7.40
N HIS A 112 11.30 11.67 6.40
CA HIS A 112 12.61 11.67 5.77
C HIS A 112 13.73 12.13 6.73
N LEU A 113 13.43 13.06 7.65
CA LEU A 113 14.40 13.46 8.67
C LEU A 113 14.78 12.29 9.59
N ARG A 114 13.80 11.49 10.01
CA ARG A 114 14.03 10.28 10.82
C ARG A 114 14.75 9.20 10.02
N ASP A 115 14.35 8.96 8.77
CA ASP A 115 15.02 7.97 7.91
C ASP A 115 16.48 8.37 7.62
N ALA A 116 16.75 9.66 7.42
CA ALA A 116 18.11 10.16 7.25
C ALA A 116 18.99 9.86 8.47
N ALA A 117 18.46 10.04 9.70
CA ALA A 117 19.19 9.67 10.92
C ALA A 117 19.50 8.16 10.97
N ALA A 118 18.56 7.30 10.59
CA ALA A 118 18.78 5.85 10.51
C ALA A 118 19.85 5.48 9.48
N VAL A 119 19.83 6.09 8.30
CA VAL A 119 20.82 5.87 7.24
C VAL A 119 22.21 6.37 7.66
N ILE A 120 22.30 7.52 8.32
CA ILE A 120 23.56 8.05 8.86
C ILE A 120 24.13 7.11 9.92
N ASN A 121 23.29 6.64 10.86
CA ASN A 121 23.71 5.67 11.87
C ASN A 121 24.20 4.36 11.25
N TYR A 122 23.52 3.88 10.20
CA TYR A 122 23.96 2.71 9.45
C TYR A 122 25.36 2.88 8.86
N PHE A 123 25.64 3.99 8.17
CA PHE A 123 26.95 4.22 7.57
C PHE A 123 28.04 4.45 8.62
N ALA A 124 27.76 5.19 9.70
CA ALA A 124 28.69 5.37 10.80
C ALA A 124 29.06 4.03 11.46
N TRP A 125 28.06 3.19 11.71
CA TRP A 125 28.26 1.82 12.19
C TRP A 125 29.10 1.00 11.21
N LEU A 126 28.74 0.98 9.92
CA LEU A 126 29.43 0.17 8.92
C LEU A 126 30.90 0.56 8.81
N GLU A 127 31.19 1.87 8.76
CA GLU A 127 32.57 2.40 8.74
C GLU A 127 33.38 1.92 9.96
N GLU A 128 32.82 2.07 11.16
CA GLU A 128 33.46 1.62 12.41
C GLU A 128 33.74 0.11 12.38
N GLN A 129 32.76 -0.70 11.99
CA GLN A 129 32.93 -2.16 11.97
C GLN A 129 33.96 -2.62 10.92
N LEU A 130 33.98 -1.99 9.76
CA LEU A 130 34.97 -2.28 8.72
C LEU A 130 36.39 -1.87 9.15
N ALA A 131 36.53 -0.75 9.87
CA ALA A 131 37.81 -0.32 10.45
C ALA A 131 38.35 -1.31 11.49
N GLU A 132 37.46 -2.00 12.21
CA GLU A 132 37.78 -3.11 13.12
C GLU A 132 38.09 -4.44 12.41
N GLY A 133 37.99 -4.48 11.08
CA GLY A 133 38.26 -5.68 10.27
C GLY A 133 37.14 -6.72 10.27
N LYS A 134 35.92 -6.34 10.66
CA LYS A 134 34.75 -7.23 10.56
C LYS A 134 34.33 -7.38 9.10
N VAL A 135 33.83 -8.56 8.77
CA VAL A 135 33.32 -8.90 7.44
C VAL A 135 31.81 -9.10 7.58
N PHE A 136 31.07 -8.51 6.65
CA PHE A 136 29.62 -8.59 6.55
C PHE A 136 29.26 -9.02 5.14
N ASP A 137 28.19 -9.80 5.03
CA ASP A 137 27.55 -10.02 3.74
C ASP A 137 26.48 -8.95 3.45
N GLU A 138 25.88 -9.04 2.27
CA GLU A 138 24.82 -8.11 1.86
C GLU A 138 23.54 -8.23 2.72
N ILE A 139 23.27 -9.41 3.30
CA ILE A 139 22.13 -9.65 4.17
C ILE A 139 22.32 -8.93 5.50
N ASP A 140 23.51 -9.03 6.10
CA ASP A 140 23.89 -8.32 7.32
C ASP A 140 23.68 -6.80 7.16
N GLY A 141 24.15 -6.25 6.03
CA GLY A 141 23.95 -4.85 5.70
C GLY A 141 22.46 -4.47 5.64
N SER A 142 21.66 -5.28 4.94
CA SER A 142 20.22 -5.04 4.78
C SER A 142 19.46 -5.10 6.12
N ASN A 143 19.75 -6.13 6.94
CA ASN A 143 19.15 -6.34 8.26
C ASN A 143 19.53 -5.22 9.22
N ARG A 144 20.80 -4.78 9.20
CA ARG A 144 21.26 -3.72 10.09
C ARG A 144 20.63 -2.38 9.76
N LEU A 145 20.47 -2.04 8.48
CA LEU A 145 19.76 -0.84 8.07
C LEU A 145 18.28 -0.89 8.50
N GLU A 146 17.62 -2.04 8.37
CA GLU A 146 16.25 -2.22 8.86
C GLU A 146 16.17 -2.01 10.37
N GLN A 147 17.12 -2.53 11.16
CA GLN A 147 17.16 -2.32 12.61
C GLN A 147 17.21 -0.83 12.97
N PHE A 148 18.11 -0.06 12.34
CA PHE A 148 18.20 1.39 12.60
C PHE A 148 16.92 2.14 12.21
N ARG A 149 16.22 1.69 11.16
CA ARG A 149 14.89 2.22 10.79
C ARG A 149 13.82 1.84 11.82
N ALA A 150 13.85 0.61 12.32
CA ALA A 150 12.91 0.12 13.32
C ALA A 150 13.03 0.83 14.68
N GLU A 151 14.18 1.40 14.98
CA GLU A 151 14.39 2.26 16.15
C GLU A 151 13.74 3.66 16.00
N GLN A 152 13.40 4.07 14.77
CA GLN A 152 12.80 5.38 14.55
C GLN A 152 11.33 5.42 14.99
N ARG A 153 10.92 6.56 15.55
CA ARG A 153 9.54 6.81 15.90
C ARG A 153 8.62 6.68 14.67
N ASP A 154 7.46 6.05 14.88
CA ASP A 154 6.40 5.83 13.89
C ASP A 154 6.81 4.87 12.75
N PHE A 155 7.90 4.09 12.89
CA PHE A 155 8.23 3.02 11.97
C PHE A 155 7.17 1.92 11.99
N VAL A 156 6.69 1.53 10.81
CA VAL A 156 5.69 0.46 10.63
C VAL A 156 6.33 -0.80 10.04
N GLY A 157 7.28 -0.62 9.12
CA GLY A 157 7.91 -1.67 8.35
C GLY A 157 8.61 -1.08 7.12
N LEU A 158 9.38 -1.90 6.41
CA LEU A 158 10.00 -1.49 5.15
C LEU A 158 8.95 -1.20 4.07
N SER A 159 9.28 -0.30 3.15
CA SER A 159 8.45 0.02 1.98
C SER A 159 8.73 -0.86 0.76
N PHE A 160 9.80 -1.64 0.77
CA PHE A 160 10.17 -2.69 -0.19
C PHE A 160 11.34 -3.53 0.39
N ASP A 161 11.67 -4.67 -0.22
CA ASP A 161 12.87 -5.43 0.17
C ASP A 161 14.13 -4.57 -0.06
N THR A 162 14.96 -4.35 0.96
CA THR A 162 16.17 -3.54 0.85
C THR A 162 17.13 -4.11 -0.19
N ILE A 163 17.55 -3.27 -1.14
CA ILE A 163 18.61 -3.59 -2.09
C ILE A 163 19.95 -3.27 -1.41
N SER A 164 20.61 -4.31 -0.90
CA SER A 164 21.96 -4.25 -0.34
C SER A 164 22.85 -5.05 -1.28
N ALA A 165 23.84 -4.40 -1.90
CA ALA A 165 24.62 -5.00 -2.98
C ALA A 165 26.08 -4.53 -2.95
N SER A 166 27.00 -5.44 -3.21
CA SER A 166 28.45 -5.23 -3.24
C SER A 166 29.06 -5.82 -4.53
N GLY A 167 30.12 -5.20 -5.03
CA GLY A 167 30.83 -5.67 -6.22
C GLY A 167 29.90 -5.87 -7.44
N PRO A 168 29.96 -7.02 -8.13
CA PRO A 168 29.12 -7.30 -9.31
C PRO A 168 27.61 -7.29 -9.05
N ASN A 169 27.17 -7.62 -7.83
CA ASN A 169 25.75 -7.60 -7.48
C ASN A 169 25.17 -6.18 -7.58
N GLY A 170 26.00 -5.15 -7.38
CA GLY A 170 25.62 -3.74 -7.56
C GLY A 170 25.27 -3.35 -9.00
N ALA A 171 25.54 -4.21 -10.00
CA ALA A 171 25.12 -4.00 -11.38
C ALA A 171 23.69 -4.49 -11.67
N ILE A 172 23.05 -5.20 -10.74
CA ILE A 172 21.70 -5.78 -10.91
C ILE A 172 20.67 -4.84 -10.28
N ILE A 173 19.82 -4.22 -11.12
CA ILE A 173 18.91 -3.12 -10.71
C ILE A 173 17.93 -3.54 -9.61
N HIS A 174 17.37 -4.74 -9.68
CA HIS A 174 16.48 -5.31 -8.66
C HIS A 174 17.16 -6.47 -7.93
N TYR A 175 18.44 -6.31 -7.60
CA TYR A 175 19.14 -7.29 -6.77
C TYR A 175 18.43 -7.46 -5.43
N LYS A 176 18.37 -8.70 -4.98
CA LYS A 176 17.89 -9.04 -3.65
C LYS A 176 18.90 -10.01 -3.05
N PRO A 177 19.51 -9.69 -1.91
CA PRO A 177 20.41 -10.61 -1.25
C PRO A 177 19.62 -11.80 -0.72
N GLU A 178 20.07 -13.00 -1.09
CA GLU A 178 19.56 -14.28 -0.58
C GLU A 178 20.76 -15.09 -0.07
N PRO A 179 20.60 -15.98 0.93
CA PRO A 179 21.73 -16.70 1.54
C PRO A 179 22.63 -17.45 0.54
N GLU A 180 22.07 -17.86 -0.60
CA GLU A 180 22.78 -18.56 -1.66
C GLU A 180 23.51 -17.64 -2.65
N THR A 181 23.22 -16.34 -2.64
CA THR A 181 23.67 -15.37 -3.65
C THR A 181 24.35 -14.13 -3.08
N CYS A 182 24.43 -14.02 -1.74
CA CYS A 182 25.11 -12.92 -1.08
C CYS A 182 26.64 -13.05 -1.20
N ALA A 183 27.29 -11.93 -1.45
CA ALA A 183 28.75 -11.80 -1.52
C ALA A 183 29.38 -11.55 -0.14
#